data_AF-A0A162JNR2-F1
#
_entry.id   AF-A0A162JNR2-F1
#
_cell.length_a   1.000
_cell.length_b   1.000
_cell.length_c   1.000
_cell.angle_alpha   90.00
_cell.angle_beta   90.00
_cell.angle_gamma   90.00
#
_symmetry.space_group_name_H-M   'P 1'
#
loop_
_entity.id
_entity.type
_entity.pdbx_description
1 polymer ?
#
loop_
_entity_poly.entity_id
_entity_poly.type
_entity_poly.pdbx_seq_one_letter_code
_entity_poly.pdbx_strand_id
1 'polypeptide(L)'
;MADNFFSLVRTRDQDALDEWNTQPPVQDYDTGFKGASDHELRNLVQPLIDRATQGKSTSITTGWIAALDDKSEAQAAVVMHYCYPQEDWGDEPIVGRGKVSDGVIWWKWRVPFKAAWTVCNDIDSIGIDAIELYSRLEYQDADGVLQTEMPEKIIQGEIEDPNGQ
;
A
#
# COMPACT_ATOMS: atom_id res chain seq x y z
N MET A 1 11.16 -21.33 -1.28
CA MET A 1 9.78 -21.20 -0.75
C MET A 1 9.49 -19.72 -0.74
N ALA A 2 8.30 -19.29 -1.18
CA ALA A 2 7.86 -17.92 -0.94
C ALA A 2 7.29 -17.91 0.47
N ASP A 3 7.94 -17.20 1.39
CA ASP A 3 7.41 -17.01 2.74
C ASP A 3 6.18 -16.10 2.65
N ASN A 4 5.14 -16.37 3.45
CA ASN A 4 3.96 -15.49 3.45
C ASN A 4 4.25 -14.26 4.32
N PHE A 5 4.33 -13.10 3.69
CA PHE A 5 4.58 -11.81 4.31
C PHE A 5 3.29 -11.00 4.55
N PHE A 6 2.10 -11.61 4.40
CA PHE A 6 0.82 -10.95 4.61
C PHE A 6 0.09 -11.42 5.87
N SER A 7 -0.42 -10.45 6.62
CA SER A 7 -1.45 -10.65 7.65
C SER A 7 -2.80 -10.30 7.08
N LEU A 8 -3.81 -11.16 7.25
CA LEU A 8 -5.16 -10.92 6.72
C LEU A 8 -6.08 -10.32 7.77
N VAL A 9 -6.86 -9.32 7.34
CA VAL A 9 -8.06 -8.89 8.04
C VAL A 9 -9.24 -9.66 7.47
N ARG A 10 -9.84 -10.52 8.29
CA ARG A 10 -10.87 -11.46 7.89
C ARG A 10 -12.28 -10.93 8.07
N THR A 11 -12.53 -10.18 9.13
CA THR A 11 -13.86 -9.65 9.46
C THR A 11 -13.74 -8.25 10.08
N ARG A 12 -14.86 -7.53 10.14
CA ARG A 12 -14.91 -6.18 10.75
C ARG A 12 -14.65 -6.17 12.25
N ASP A 13 -14.98 -7.26 12.92
CA ASP A 13 -14.90 -7.46 14.37
C ASP A 13 -13.67 -8.26 14.79
N GLN A 14 -12.70 -8.45 13.89
CA GLN A 14 -11.46 -9.15 14.21
C GLN A 14 -10.75 -8.46 15.40
N ASP A 15 -10.36 -9.24 16.41
CA ASP A 15 -9.73 -8.68 17.61
C ASP A 15 -8.22 -8.47 17.44
N ALA A 16 -7.53 -9.32 16.67
CA ALA A 16 -6.07 -9.29 16.48
C ALA A 16 -5.65 -9.69 15.06
N LEU A 17 -4.47 -9.23 14.61
CA LEU A 17 -3.85 -9.68 13.35
C LEU A 17 -3.10 -11.00 13.57
N ASP A 18 -3.10 -11.85 12.54
CA ASP A 18 -2.27 -13.06 12.54
C ASP A 18 -0.83 -12.67 12.25
N GLU A 19 0.03 -12.66 13.28
CA GLU A 19 1.47 -12.46 13.06
C GLU A 19 2.04 -13.70 12.33
N TRP A 20 2.46 -13.53 11.07
CA TRP A 20 3.13 -14.53 10.21
C TRP A 20 2.38 -15.80 9.79
N ASN A 21 1.08 -15.94 10.04
CA ASN A 21 0.47 -17.28 10.02
C ASN A 21 -0.68 -17.51 9.05
N THR A 22 -0.88 -16.64 8.06
CA THR A 22 -1.79 -16.99 6.97
C THR A 22 -1.10 -18.06 6.13
N GLN A 23 -1.62 -19.29 6.09
CA GLN A 23 -1.11 -20.31 5.17
C GLN A 23 -1.96 -20.31 3.89
N PRO A 24 -1.37 -20.05 2.71
CA PRO A 24 -2.08 -20.28 1.45
C PRO A 24 -2.26 -21.79 1.21
N PRO A 25 -3.32 -22.22 0.49
CA PRO A 25 -4.36 -21.39 -0.12
C PRO A 25 -5.37 -20.90 0.93
N VAL A 26 -5.76 -19.64 0.81
CA VAL A 26 -6.82 -19.05 1.62
C VAL A 26 -8.14 -19.30 0.88
N GLN A 27 -9.09 -19.95 1.54
CA GLN A 27 -10.44 -20.18 0.98
C GLN A 27 -11.19 -18.85 0.87
N ASP A 28 -12.15 -18.77 -0.05
CA ASP A 28 -13.01 -17.59 -0.15
C ASP A 28 -13.81 -17.41 1.15
N TYR A 29 -13.84 -16.17 1.66
CA TYR A 29 -14.63 -15.79 2.82
C TYR A 29 -15.20 -14.39 2.62
N ASP A 30 -16.36 -14.12 3.21
CA ASP A 30 -16.92 -12.76 3.24
C ASP A 30 -16.29 -11.98 4.37
N THR A 31 -15.69 -10.85 4.03
CA THR A 31 -15.07 -9.94 4.99
C THR A 31 -16.06 -8.96 5.60
N GLY A 32 -17.20 -8.74 4.96
CA GLY A 32 -18.10 -7.63 5.21
C GLY A 32 -17.53 -6.27 4.76
N PHE A 33 -16.38 -6.20 4.09
CA PHE A 33 -15.79 -4.93 3.60
C PHE A 33 -16.28 -4.50 2.23
N LYS A 34 -17.14 -5.30 1.57
CA LYS A 34 -17.66 -4.94 0.25
C LYS A 34 -18.35 -3.57 0.29
N GLY A 35 -17.85 -2.63 -0.51
CA GLY A 35 -18.37 -1.26 -0.57
C GLY A 35 -17.89 -0.33 0.56
N ALA A 36 -16.99 -0.78 1.44
CA ALA A 36 -16.35 0.09 2.42
C ALA A 36 -15.51 1.16 1.71
N SER A 37 -15.59 2.38 2.20
CA SER A 37 -14.75 3.49 1.76
C SER A 37 -13.30 3.32 2.24
N ASP A 38 -12.37 3.98 1.55
CA ASP A 38 -10.97 4.03 1.98
C ASP A 38 -10.83 4.50 3.45
N HIS A 39 -11.64 5.47 3.86
CA HIS A 39 -11.63 5.98 5.23
C HIS A 39 -12.10 4.93 6.25
N GLU A 40 -13.16 4.18 5.93
CA GLU A 40 -13.61 3.06 6.78
C GLU A 40 -12.56 1.96 6.88
N LEU A 41 -11.90 1.60 5.77
CA LEU A 41 -10.82 0.62 5.78
C LEU A 41 -9.65 1.06 6.67
N ARG A 42 -9.19 2.30 6.51
CA ARG A 42 -8.07 2.86 7.29
C ARG A 42 -8.38 2.90 8.79
N ASN A 43 -9.58 3.37 9.16
CA ASN A 43 -10.00 3.46 10.56
C ASN A 43 -10.21 2.11 11.23
N LEU A 44 -10.51 1.07 10.44
CA LEU A 44 -10.68 -0.28 10.96
C LEU A 44 -9.35 -1.00 11.14
N VAL A 45 -8.42 -0.82 10.21
CA VAL A 45 -7.12 -1.51 10.23
C VAL A 45 -6.16 -0.89 11.23
N GLN A 46 -6.19 0.44 11.43
CA GLN A 46 -5.25 1.11 12.34
C GLN A 46 -5.30 0.56 13.78
N PRO A 47 -6.47 0.39 14.43
CA PRO A 47 -6.54 -0.21 15.76
C PRO A 47 -6.02 -1.65 15.81
N LEU A 48 -6.12 -2.41 14.71
CA LEU A 48 -5.60 -3.77 14.63
C LEU A 48 -4.08 -3.77 14.60
N ILE A 49 -3.48 -2.88 13.80
CA ILE A 49 -2.05 -2.65 13.76
C ILE A 49 -1.54 -2.19 15.13
N ASP A 50 -2.20 -1.22 15.76
CA ASP A 50 -1.79 -0.69 17.07
C ASP A 50 -1.82 -1.78 18.15
N ARG A 51 -2.87 -2.62 18.17
CA ARG A 51 -2.98 -3.75 19.10
C ARG A 51 -1.96 -4.84 18.83
N ALA A 52 -1.68 -5.14 17.57
CA ALA A 52 -0.73 -6.19 17.19
C ALA A 52 0.72 -5.76 17.48
N THR A 53 1.05 -4.50 17.22
CA THR A 53 2.39 -3.97 17.46
C THR A 53 2.62 -3.63 18.93
N GLN A 54 1.61 -3.15 19.67
CA GLN A 54 1.75 -2.62 21.03
C GLN A 54 2.92 -1.61 21.16
N GLY A 55 3.22 -0.87 20.08
CA GLY A 55 4.38 0.02 20.01
C GLY A 55 5.75 -0.67 19.94
N LYS A 56 5.79 -1.97 19.63
CA LYS A 56 7.01 -2.77 19.43
C LYS A 56 7.25 -3.00 17.95
N SER A 57 8.53 -3.22 17.61
CA SER A 57 8.92 -3.74 16.31
C SER A 57 8.32 -5.15 16.16
N THR A 58 7.45 -5.30 15.16
CA THR A 58 6.86 -6.57 14.74
C THR A 58 7.09 -6.74 13.25
N SER A 59 6.61 -7.86 12.71
CA SER A 59 6.59 -8.10 11.27
C SER A 59 5.52 -7.36 10.48
N ILE A 60 4.61 -6.70 11.19
CA ILE A 60 3.51 -5.97 10.57
C ILE A 60 4.01 -4.56 10.28
N THR A 61 4.09 -4.23 8.99
CA THR A 61 4.40 -2.87 8.57
C THR A 61 3.23 -1.96 8.92
N THR A 62 3.49 -0.92 9.71
CA THR A 62 2.45 -0.02 10.25
C THR A 62 1.95 1.01 9.24
N GLY A 63 2.72 1.28 8.19
CA GLY A 63 2.42 2.29 7.18
C GLY A 63 1.63 1.81 5.97
N TRP A 64 1.35 0.50 5.86
CA TRP A 64 0.85 -0.09 4.62
C TRP A 64 -0.44 -0.89 4.80
N ILE A 65 -1.37 -0.71 3.86
CA ILE A 65 -2.59 -1.53 3.75
C ILE A 65 -2.72 -1.98 2.29
N ALA A 66 -2.92 -3.28 2.08
CA ALA A 66 -3.23 -3.85 0.78
C ALA A 66 -4.69 -4.34 0.76
N ALA A 67 -5.49 -3.83 -0.16
CA ALA A 67 -6.91 -4.16 -0.28
C ALA A 67 -7.22 -4.77 -1.65
N LEU A 68 -7.97 -5.88 -1.64
CA LEU A 68 -8.57 -6.46 -2.83
C LEU A 68 -9.97 -5.89 -3.01
N ASP A 69 -10.27 -5.37 -4.20
CA ASP A 69 -11.60 -4.90 -4.56
C ASP A 69 -12.22 -5.72 -5.71
N ASP A 70 -13.40 -5.30 -6.16
CA ASP A 70 -14.16 -5.98 -7.22
C ASP A 70 -13.44 -6.04 -8.57
N LYS A 71 -12.40 -5.24 -8.77
CA LYS A 71 -11.58 -5.22 -9.98
C LYS A 71 -10.26 -5.97 -9.83
N SER A 72 -9.87 -6.33 -8.62
CA SER A 72 -8.54 -6.88 -8.34
C SER A 72 -8.23 -8.16 -9.11
N GLU A 73 -9.19 -9.07 -9.21
CA GLU A 73 -9.02 -10.30 -9.97
C GLU A 73 -8.89 -10.02 -11.48
N ALA A 74 -9.83 -9.25 -12.04
CA ALA A 74 -9.86 -8.94 -13.47
C ALA A 74 -8.63 -8.16 -13.95
N GLN A 75 -8.07 -7.31 -13.10
CA GLN A 75 -6.91 -6.48 -13.40
C GLN A 75 -5.59 -7.09 -12.93
N ALA A 76 -5.62 -8.26 -12.27
CA ALA A 76 -4.47 -8.86 -11.59
C ALA A 76 -3.69 -7.85 -10.72
N ALA A 77 -4.42 -7.03 -9.96
CA ALA A 77 -3.89 -5.88 -9.24
C ALA A 77 -4.49 -5.73 -7.83
N VAL A 78 -3.71 -5.13 -6.93
CA VAL A 78 -4.09 -4.81 -5.55
C VAL A 78 -4.12 -3.29 -5.36
N VAL A 79 -5.02 -2.81 -4.51
CA VAL A 79 -5.00 -1.42 -4.07
C VAL A 79 -4.08 -1.30 -2.87
N MET A 80 -2.96 -0.61 -3.04
CA MET A 80 -2.02 -0.33 -1.97
C MET A 80 -2.27 1.07 -1.42
N HIS A 81 -2.35 1.17 -0.10
CA HIS A 81 -2.39 2.41 0.65
C HIS A 81 -1.11 2.52 1.46
N TYR A 82 -0.49 3.70 1.39
CA TYR A 82 0.62 4.07 2.26
C TYR A 82 0.22 5.27 3.09
N CYS A 83 0.57 5.26 4.38
CA CYS A 83 0.41 6.41 5.26
C CYS A 83 1.73 6.92 5.82
N TYR A 84 1.73 8.22 6.08
CA TYR A 84 2.79 8.90 6.79
C TYR A 84 2.19 9.98 7.71
N PRO A 85 2.63 10.11 8.97
CA PRO A 85 2.17 11.17 9.86
C PRO A 85 2.45 12.55 9.25
N GLN A 86 1.45 13.42 9.21
CA GLN A 86 1.62 14.75 8.63
C GLN A 86 2.60 15.61 9.46
N GLU A 87 2.62 15.41 10.78
CA GLU A 87 3.55 16.10 11.69
C GLU A 87 5.02 15.79 11.39
N ASP A 88 5.30 14.57 10.91
CA ASP A 88 6.65 14.13 10.55
C ASP A 88 7.06 14.58 9.14
N TRP A 89 6.09 14.92 8.28
CA TRP A 89 6.34 15.38 6.91
C TRP A 89 6.93 16.79 6.86
N GLY A 90 6.56 17.64 7.82
CA GLY A 90 6.99 19.03 7.88
C GLY A 90 6.27 19.94 6.88
N ASP A 91 6.93 21.04 6.52
CA ASP A 91 6.34 22.13 5.72
C ASP A 91 6.47 21.93 4.19
N GLU A 92 7.09 20.83 3.75
CA GLU A 92 7.29 20.54 2.33
C GLU A 92 5.97 20.19 1.62
N PRO A 93 5.78 20.54 0.34
CA PRO A 93 4.60 20.16 -0.41
C PRO A 93 4.40 18.64 -0.45
N ILE A 94 3.17 18.18 -0.28
CA ILE A 94 2.82 16.77 -0.40
C ILE A 94 2.94 16.34 -1.86
N VAL A 95 3.87 15.42 -2.14
CA VAL A 95 4.08 14.86 -3.48
C VAL A 95 3.06 13.76 -3.80
N GLY A 96 3.00 13.38 -5.07
CA GLY A 96 2.36 12.13 -5.48
C GLY A 96 0.85 12.00 -5.19
N ARG A 97 0.11 13.11 -5.18
CA ARG A 97 -1.35 13.13 -4.95
C ARG A 97 -1.77 12.58 -3.58
N GLY A 98 -0.88 12.66 -2.60
CA GLY A 98 -1.22 12.35 -1.21
C GLY A 98 -2.41 13.17 -0.73
N LYS A 99 -3.30 12.56 0.05
CA LYS A 99 -4.46 13.21 0.66
C LYS A 99 -4.33 13.22 2.17
N VAL A 100 -4.52 14.38 2.78
CA VAL A 100 -4.53 14.52 4.24
C VAL A 100 -5.92 14.15 4.78
N SER A 101 -5.95 13.28 5.79
CA SER A 101 -7.13 13.01 6.62
C SER A 101 -6.66 12.79 8.04
N ASP A 102 -7.25 13.49 9.00
CA ASP A 102 -7.04 13.26 10.44
C ASP A 102 -5.56 13.31 10.87
N GLY A 103 -4.77 14.24 10.30
CA GLY A 103 -3.35 14.40 10.61
C GLY A 103 -2.42 13.37 9.97
N VAL A 104 -2.93 12.57 9.02
CA VAL A 104 -2.17 11.55 8.30
C VAL A 104 -2.25 11.80 6.80
N ILE A 105 -1.11 11.72 6.12
CA ILE A 105 -1.04 11.77 4.66
C ILE A 105 -1.23 10.36 4.12
N TRP A 106 -2.11 10.20 3.14
CA TRP A 106 -2.40 8.92 2.50
C TRP A 106 -2.15 8.96 1.01
N TRP A 107 -1.36 8.02 0.54
CA TRP A 107 -1.21 7.70 -0.87
C TRP A 107 -1.95 6.41 -1.21
N LYS A 108 -2.34 6.30 -2.48
CA LYS A 108 -3.13 5.19 -2.99
C LYS A 108 -2.71 4.87 -4.41
N TRP A 109 -2.33 3.62 -4.65
CA TRP A 109 -2.00 3.12 -5.98
C TRP A 109 -2.74 1.82 -6.24
N ARG A 110 -3.08 1.57 -7.51
CA ARG A 110 -3.47 0.24 -7.97
C ARG A 110 -2.25 -0.39 -8.61
N VAL A 111 -1.72 -1.44 -7.97
CA VAL A 111 -0.43 -2.02 -8.31
C VAL A 111 -0.64 -3.45 -8.80
N PRO A 112 -0.02 -3.87 -9.93
CA PRO A 112 -0.04 -5.27 -10.33
C PRO A 112 0.45 -6.18 -9.20
N PHE A 113 -0.17 -7.35 -8.99
CA PHE A 113 0.20 -8.25 -7.88
C PHE A 113 1.70 -8.59 -7.87
N LYS A 114 2.27 -8.80 -9.06
CA LYS A 114 3.69 -9.11 -9.24
C LYS A 114 4.65 -7.99 -8.79
N ALA A 115 4.17 -6.76 -8.71
CA ALA A 115 4.98 -5.58 -8.41
C ALA A 115 4.69 -4.99 -7.02
N ALA A 116 3.66 -5.47 -6.31
CA ALA A 116 3.26 -4.94 -5.00
C ALA A 116 4.42 -4.95 -3.98
N TRP A 117 5.20 -6.03 -3.95
CA TRP A 117 6.37 -6.13 -3.08
C TRP A 117 7.48 -5.14 -3.44
N THR A 118 7.77 -4.98 -4.74
CA THR A 118 8.77 -4.03 -5.24
C THR A 118 8.38 -2.60 -4.87
N VAL A 119 7.14 -2.21 -5.16
CA VAL A 119 6.64 -0.85 -4.84
C VAL A 119 6.72 -0.56 -3.34
N CYS A 120 6.36 -1.53 -2.48
CA CYS A 120 6.48 -1.39 -1.03
C CYS A 120 7.93 -1.11 -0.62
N ASN A 121 8.88 -1.94 -1.09
CA ASN A 121 10.29 -1.80 -0.72
C ASN A 121 10.91 -0.52 -1.26
N ASP A 122 10.59 -0.13 -2.48
CA ASP A 122 11.13 1.08 -3.09
C ASP A 122 10.71 2.31 -2.30
N ILE A 123 9.43 2.41 -1.93
CA ILE A 123 8.94 3.53 -1.12
C ILE A 123 9.55 3.51 0.28
N ASP A 124 9.64 2.34 0.93
CA ASP A 124 10.25 2.24 2.26
C ASP A 124 11.77 2.55 2.24
N SER A 125 12.45 2.31 1.11
CA SER A 125 13.91 2.48 0.99
C SER A 125 14.33 3.85 0.46
N ILE A 126 13.56 4.42 -0.47
CA ILE A 126 13.89 5.64 -1.22
C ILE A 126 13.06 6.82 -0.72
N GLY A 127 11.86 6.57 -0.19
CA GLY A 127 11.00 7.60 0.38
C GLY A 127 10.34 8.49 -0.68
N ILE A 128 10.48 9.80 -0.51
CA ILE A 128 9.74 10.83 -1.25
C ILE A 128 9.90 10.68 -2.77
N ASP A 129 11.11 10.42 -3.25
CA ASP A 129 11.37 10.32 -4.70
C ASP A 129 10.61 9.14 -5.34
N ALA A 130 10.53 7.99 -4.64
CA ALA A 130 9.75 6.85 -5.10
C ALA A 130 8.24 7.13 -5.05
N ILE A 131 7.75 7.78 -3.99
CA ILE A 131 6.35 8.21 -3.89
C ILE A 131 5.98 9.12 -5.05
N GLU A 132 6.81 10.11 -5.35
CA GLU A 132 6.58 11.03 -6.46
C GLU A 132 6.55 10.31 -7.80
N LEU A 133 7.57 9.48 -8.06
CA LEU A 133 7.72 8.76 -9.33
C LEU A 133 6.56 7.80 -9.59
N TYR A 134 6.20 6.95 -8.62
CA TYR A 134 5.08 6.00 -8.76
C TYR A 134 3.71 6.68 -8.85
N SER A 135 3.61 7.96 -8.50
CA SER A 135 2.36 8.70 -8.54
C SER A 135 2.14 9.50 -9.83
N ARG A 136 3.11 9.48 -10.74
CA ARG A 136 3.00 10.16 -12.03
C ARG A 136 1.94 9.50 -12.91
N LEU A 137 1.23 10.32 -13.69
CA LEU A 137 0.09 9.86 -14.48
C LEU A 137 0.50 9.04 -15.69
N GLU A 138 1.62 9.39 -16.29
CA GLU A 138 2.14 8.69 -17.47
C GLU A 138 2.48 7.22 -17.20
N TYR A 139 2.61 6.84 -15.93
CA TYR A 139 2.84 5.46 -15.50
C TYR A 139 1.54 4.78 -15.07
N GLN A 140 0.37 5.32 -15.38
CA GLN A 140 -0.92 4.66 -15.14
C GLN A 140 -1.55 4.31 -16.48
N ASP A 141 -2.09 3.10 -16.58
CA ASP A 141 -2.91 2.74 -17.74
C ASP A 141 -4.30 3.38 -17.68
N ALA A 142 -5.12 3.10 -18.69
CA ALA A 142 -6.47 3.63 -18.81
C ALA A 142 -7.39 3.25 -17.62
N ASP A 143 -7.08 2.16 -16.93
CA ASP A 143 -7.81 1.66 -15.76
C ASP A 143 -7.22 2.16 -14.43
N GLY A 144 -6.14 2.95 -14.50
CA GLY A 144 -5.42 3.47 -13.34
C GLY A 144 -4.46 2.47 -12.70
N VAL A 145 -4.16 1.34 -13.36
CA VAL A 145 -3.16 0.37 -12.89
C VAL A 145 -1.78 0.90 -13.20
N LEU A 146 -0.91 0.86 -12.20
CA LEU A 146 0.47 1.31 -12.26
C LEU A 146 1.30 0.41 -13.20
N GLN A 147 1.93 1.03 -14.18
CA GLN A 147 2.92 0.46 -15.09
C GLN A 147 4.31 0.64 -14.47
N THR A 148 4.76 -0.35 -13.69
CA THR A 148 5.94 -0.19 -12.83
C THR A 148 7.29 -0.27 -13.55
N GLU A 149 7.33 -0.79 -14.77
CA GLU A 149 8.61 -1.03 -15.49
C GLU A 149 9.46 0.24 -15.64
N MET A 150 8.86 1.36 -16.02
CA MET A 150 9.59 2.62 -16.22
C MET A 150 10.08 3.21 -14.88
N PRO A 151 9.22 3.38 -13.86
CA PRO A 151 9.67 3.78 -12.52
C PRO A 151 10.78 2.90 -11.95
N GLU A 152 10.66 1.57 -12.06
CA GLU A 152 11.65 0.62 -11.53
C GLU A 152 13.01 0.81 -12.19
N LYS A 153 13.05 0.97 -13.53
CA LYS A 153 14.30 1.23 -14.27
C LYS A 153 14.96 2.54 -13.87
N ILE A 154 14.16 3.59 -13.60
CA ILE A 154 14.68 4.88 -13.12
C ILE A 154 15.26 4.73 -11.71
N ILE A 155 14.52 4.09 -10.80
CA ILE A 155 14.93 3.82 -9.42
C ILE A 155 16.23 3.01 -9.36
N GLN A 156 16.37 2.02 -10.24
CA GLN A 156 17.56 1.16 -10.33
C GLN A 156 18.74 1.85 -11.03
N GLY A 157 18.54 3.06 -11.57
CA GLY A 157 19.54 3.80 -12.33
C GLY A 157 19.87 3.18 -13.69
N GLU A 158 19.00 2.32 -14.22
CA GLU A 158 19.15 1.74 -15.56
C GLU A 158 18.91 2.78 -16.65
N ILE A 159 18.02 3.74 -16.38
CA ILE A 159 17.71 4.86 -17.26
C ILE A 159 17.64 6.17 -16.46
N GLU A 160 17.93 7.28 -17.13
CA GLU A 160 17.64 8.62 -16.58
C GLU A 160 16.14 8.88 -16.59
N ASP A 161 15.67 9.69 -15.64
CA ASP A 161 14.27 10.13 -15.61
C ASP A 161 14.00 11.04 -16.82
N PRO A 162 13.17 10.60 -17.80
CA PRO A 162 12.91 11.38 -19.00
C PRO A 162 12.14 12.68 -18.70
N ASN A 163 11.48 12.76 -17.56
CA ASN A 163 10.69 13.90 -17.11
C ASN A 163 11.34 14.58 -15.90
N GLY A 164 12.63 14.30 -15.63
CA GLY A 164 13.35 14.78 -14.46
C GLY A 164 13.01 16.23 -14.13
N GLN A 165 12.29 16.41 -13.02
CA GLN A 165 12.08 17.71 -12.40
C GLN A 165 13.23 18.01 -11.45
#